data_AF-K0PHL7-F1
#
_entry.id   AF-K0PHL7-F1
#
_cell.length_a   1.000
_cell.length_b   1.000
_cell.length_c   1.000
_cell.angle_alpha   90.00
_cell.angle_beta   90.00
_cell.angle_gamma   90.00
#
_symmetry.space_group_name_H-M   'P 1'
#
loop_
_entity.id
_entity.type
_entity.pdbx_description
1 polymer ?
#
loop_
_entity_poly.entity_id
_entity_poly.type
_entity_poly.pdbx_seq_one_letter_code
_entity_poly.pdbx_strand_id
1 'polypeptide(L)'
;MILPIRIMRSKGGPLFAYVTPARDAARDIFSNCQAFVILVDPAERKVPPLEVLQQLFPLTPTEARLAHWLGRGRNLHDLAAIWGFSCETGRNHLKNIYPPMWWR
;
A
#
# COMPACT_ATOMS: atom_id res chain seq x y z
N MET A 1 -5.12 12.16 -14.01
CA MET A 1 -5.16 11.74 -12.59
C MET A 1 -6.61 11.77 -12.12
N ILE A 2 -7.14 10.68 -11.58
CA ILE A 2 -8.52 10.62 -11.07
C ILE A 2 -8.50 11.13 -9.64
N LEU A 3 -9.24 12.22 -9.37
CA LEU A 3 -9.35 12.77 -8.03
C LEU A 3 -10.33 11.93 -7.20
N PRO A 4 -9.99 11.59 -5.94
CA PRO A 4 -10.89 10.82 -5.10
C PRO A 4 -12.09 11.68 -4.65
N ILE A 5 -13.26 11.05 -4.61
CA ILE A 5 -14.45 11.60 -3.99
C ILE A 5 -14.50 11.12 -2.54
N ARG A 6 -14.70 12.05 -1.60
CA ARG A 6 -14.87 11.71 -0.18
C ARG A 6 -16.31 11.32 0.09
N ILE A 7 -16.53 10.10 0.59
CA ILE A 7 -17.85 9.58 0.98
C ILE A 7 -17.93 9.53 2.51
N MET A 8 -18.91 10.23 3.07
CA MET A 8 -19.15 10.24 4.51
C MET A 8 -19.95 9.00 4.92
N ARG A 9 -19.63 8.42 6.08
CA ARG A 9 -20.35 7.28 6.68
C ARG A 9 -21.11 7.74 7.91
N SER A 10 -22.21 7.06 8.21
CA SER A 10 -22.97 7.26 9.46
C SER A 10 -22.17 6.85 10.70
N LYS A 11 -21.25 5.88 10.57
CA LYS A 11 -20.29 5.46 11.58
C LYS A 11 -18.92 5.17 10.95
N GLY A 12 -17.84 5.58 11.62
CA GLY A 12 -16.45 5.40 11.16
C GLY A 12 -15.88 6.60 10.38
N GLY A 13 -14.64 6.47 9.91
CA GLY A 13 -13.98 7.48 9.07
C GLY A 13 -14.53 7.54 7.64
N PRO A 14 -14.20 8.58 6.85
CA PRO A 14 -14.65 8.70 5.46
C PRO A 14 -14.02 7.62 4.56
N LEU A 15 -14.76 7.22 3.52
CA LEU A 15 -14.20 6.42 2.42
C LEU A 15 -13.75 7.34 1.29
N PHE A 16 -12.78 6.87 0.51
CA PHE A 16 -12.40 7.50 -0.75
C PHE A 16 -12.89 6.66 -1.92
N ALA A 17 -13.52 7.30 -2.90
CA ALA A 17 -13.97 6.67 -4.13
C ALA A 17 -13.19 7.21 -5.33
N TYR A 18 -12.56 6.31 -6.07
CA TYR A 18 -11.99 6.63 -7.39
C TYR A 18 -12.94 6.10 -8.45
N VAL A 19 -13.41 7.00 -9.32
CA VAL A 19 -14.38 6.67 -10.36
C VAL A 19 -13.72 6.80 -11.72
N THR A 20 -13.77 5.74 -12.52
CA THR A 20 -13.27 5.74 -13.91
C THR A 20 -14.33 5.17 -14.85
N PRO A 21 -14.51 5.74 -16.06
CA PRO A 21 -15.43 5.16 -17.03
C PRO A 21 -14.96 3.77 -17.47
N ALA A 22 -15.91 2.86 -17.69
CA ALA A 22 -15.64 1.56 -18.28
C ALA A 22 -15.38 1.74 -19.79
N ARG A 23 -14.18 1.35 -20.23
CA ARG A 23 -13.73 1.43 -21.63
C ARG A 23 -13.55 0.03 -22.24
N ASP A 24 -13.80 -0.05 -23.55
CA ASP A 24 -13.52 -1.16 -24.45
C ASP A 24 -13.84 -2.56 -23.88
N ALA A 25 -12.82 -3.30 -23.41
CA ALA A 25 -12.97 -4.68 -22.93
C ALA A 25 -13.91 -4.86 -21.72
N ALA A 26 -14.07 -3.83 -20.90
CA ALA A 26 -14.95 -3.87 -19.72
C ALA A 26 -16.44 -3.85 -20.08
N ARG A 27 -16.81 -3.23 -21.21
CA ARG A 27 -18.20 -3.16 -21.69
C ARG A 27 -18.66 -4.49 -22.30
N ASP A 28 -17.71 -5.28 -22.80
CA ASP A 28 -17.96 -6.53 -23.50
C ASP A 28 -18.18 -7.70 -22.52
N ILE A 29 -17.37 -7.79 -21.46
CA ILE A 29 -17.49 -8.84 -20.43
C ILE A 29 -18.64 -8.55 -19.45
N PHE A 30 -18.84 -7.27 -19.11
CA PHE A 30 -19.96 -6.81 -18.28
C PHE A 30 -20.89 -5.97 -19.16
N SER A 31 -21.76 -6.62 -19.92
CA SER A 31 -22.73 -5.92 -20.77
C SER A 31 -23.50 -4.88 -19.92
N ASN A 32 -23.42 -3.61 -20.34
CA ASN A 32 -23.93 -2.39 -19.67
C ASN A 32 -23.10 -1.78 -18.52
N CYS A 33 -21.86 -2.20 -18.28
CA CYS A 33 -20.99 -1.49 -17.33
C CYS A 33 -20.57 -0.12 -17.88
N GLN A 34 -20.88 0.96 -17.15
CA GLN A 34 -20.55 2.34 -17.55
C GLN A 34 -19.34 2.92 -16.79
N ALA A 35 -19.09 2.45 -15.57
CA ALA A 35 -18.01 2.95 -14.72
C ALA A 35 -17.55 1.90 -13.70
N PHE A 36 -16.27 2.00 -13.31
CA PHE A 36 -15.71 1.33 -12.16
C PHE A 36 -15.58 2.31 -11.00
N VAL A 37 -15.96 1.86 -9.81
CA VAL A 37 -15.81 2.60 -8.57
C VAL A 37 -14.92 1.80 -7.64
N ILE A 38 -13.74 2.33 -7.32
CA ILE A 38 -12.82 1.75 -6.35
C ILE A 38 -13.02 2.47 -5.03
N LEU A 39 -13.51 1.74 -4.03
CA LEU A 39 -13.67 2.23 -2.67
C LEU A 39 -12.44 1.86 -1.85
N VAL A 40 -11.86 2.86 -1.19
CA VAL A 40 -10.73 2.71 -0.27
C VAL A 40 -11.19 3.14 1.10
N ASP A 41 -11.14 2.21 2.07
CA ASP A 41 -11.32 2.53 3.49
C ASP A 41 -9.94 2.81 4.11
N PRO A 42 -9.66 4.05 4.53
CA PRO A 42 -8.39 4.40 5.17
C PRO A 42 -8.18 3.72 6.52
N ALA A 43 -9.24 3.24 7.17
CA ALA A 43 -9.15 2.49 8.42
C ALA A 43 -8.72 1.04 8.17
N GLU A 44 -9.05 0.46 7.01
CA GLU A 44 -8.61 -0.87 6.59
C GLU A 44 -7.21 -0.83 5.96
N ARG A 45 -6.22 -0.24 6.64
CA ARG A 45 -4.80 -0.32 6.22
C ARG A 45 -4.31 -1.77 6.32
N LYS A 46 -4.64 -2.59 5.32
CA LYS A 46 -4.16 -3.95 5.17
C LYS A 46 -2.72 -3.86 4.68
N VAL A 47 -1.78 -4.15 5.56
CA VAL A 47 -0.38 -4.32 5.15
C VAL A 47 -0.28 -5.58 4.29
N PRO A 48 0.25 -5.48 3.05
CA PRO A 48 0.34 -6.63 2.17
C PRO A 48 1.19 -7.75 2.77
N PRO A 49 0.91 -9.03 2.44
CA PRO A 49 1.79 -10.15 2.74
C PRO A 49 3.20 -9.95 2.18
N LEU A 50 4.19 -10.64 2.76
CA LEU A 50 5.60 -10.51 2.40
C LEU A 50 5.85 -10.87 0.94
N GLU A 51 5.14 -11.88 0.44
CA GLU A 51 5.24 -12.41 -0.92
C GLU A 51 4.77 -11.35 -1.92
N VAL A 52 3.68 -10.64 -1.60
CA VAL A 52 3.15 -9.56 -2.43
C VAL A 52 4.14 -8.39 -2.48
N LEU A 53 4.76 -8.04 -1.34
CA LEU A 53 5.78 -6.99 -1.30
C LEU A 53 6.99 -7.32 -2.18
N GLN A 54 7.45 -8.56 -2.18
CA GLN A 54 8.58 -9.00 -3.02
C GLN A 54 8.22 -9.09 -4.51
N GLN A 55 6.95 -9.36 -4.84
CA GLN A 55 6.49 -9.38 -6.23
C GLN A 55 6.33 -7.99 -6.82
N LEU A 56 5.80 -7.04 -6.04
CA LEU A 56 5.50 -5.69 -6.51
C LEU A 56 6.70 -4.74 -6.46
N PHE A 57 7.68 -5.03 -5.61
CA PHE A 57 8.84 -4.17 -5.38
C PHE A 57 10.13 -4.99 -5.42
N PRO A 58 11.25 -4.41 -5.90
CA PRO A 58 12.55 -5.07 -5.92
C PRO A 58 13.17 -5.12 -4.51
N LEU A 59 12.47 -5.73 -3.55
CA LEU A 59 12.90 -5.86 -2.17
C LEU A 59 13.51 -7.23 -1.94
N THR A 60 14.61 -7.29 -1.18
CA THR A 60 15.12 -8.55 -0.64
C THR A 60 14.13 -9.13 0.39
N PRO A 61 14.21 -10.43 0.73
CA PRO A 61 13.35 -11.02 1.77
C PRO A 61 13.43 -10.30 3.12
N THR A 62 14.62 -9.82 3.50
CA THR A 62 14.84 -9.06 4.73
C THR A 62 14.16 -7.70 4.67
N GLU A 63 14.25 -7.00 3.55
CA GLU A 63 13.61 -5.69 3.36
C GLU A 63 12.09 -5.80 3.31
N ALA A 64 11.55 -6.82 2.64
CA ALA A 64 10.12 -7.09 2.63
C ALA A 64 9.59 -7.35 4.05
N ARG A 65 10.34 -8.11 4.86
CA ARG A 65 10.02 -8.32 6.29
C ARG A 65 10.04 -7.01 7.06
N LEU A 66 11.08 -6.19 6.88
CA LEU A 66 11.19 -4.92 7.57
C LEU A 66 10.04 -3.98 7.18
N ALA A 67 9.77 -3.81 5.88
CA ALA A 67 8.69 -2.99 5.34
C ALA A 67 7.32 -3.42 5.86
N HIS A 68 7.07 -4.74 5.95
CA HIS A 68 5.84 -5.28 6.47
C HIS A 68 5.58 -4.89 7.93
N TRP A 69 6.59 -4.98 8.80
CA TRP A 69 6.41 -4.61 10.21
C TRP A 69 6.34 -3.10 10.41
N LEU A 70 7.13 -2.33 9.65
CA LEU A 70 7.03 -0.87 9.64
C LEU A 70 5.65 -0.40 9.17
N GLY A 71 5.08 -1.02 8.14
CA GLY A 71 3.73 -0.73 7.64
C GLY A 71 2.62 -1.01 8.68
N ARG A 72 2.87 -1.89 9.64
CA ARG A 72 1.97 -2.15 10.78
C ARG A 72 2.18 -1.19 11.96
N GLY A 73 3.06 -0.21 11.82
CA GLY A 73 3.35 0.79 12.85
C GLY A 73 4.39 0.36 13.88
N ARG A 74 5.13 -0.73 13.67
CA ARG A 74 6.31 -1.02 14.50
C ARG A 74 7.41 -0.01 14.20
N ASN A 75 8.17 0.39 15.22
CA ASN A 75 9.30 1.28 15.03
C ASN A 75 10.57 0.48 14.67
N LEU A 76 11.53 1.14 14.02
CA LEU A 76 12.79 0.52 13.58
C LEU A 76 13.65 0.06 14.76
N HIS A 77 13.63 0.80 15.86
CA HIS A 77 14.47 0.52 17.02
C HIS A 77 14.10 -0.82 17.68
N ASP A 78 12.81 -1.07 17.87
CA ASP A 78 12.27 -2.31 18.40
C ASP A 78 12.60 -3.48 17.47
N LEU A 79 12.45 -3.30 16.15
CA LEU A 79 12.78 -4.34 15.18
C LEU A 79 14.28 -4.65 15.16
N ALA A 80 15.13 -3.62 15.29
CA ALA A 80 16.57 -3.77 15.40
C ALA A 80 16.96 -4.57 16.65
N ALA A 81 16.34 -4.25 17.79
CA ALA A 81 16.54 -4.99 19.05
C ALA A 81 16.08 -6.45 18.95
N ILE A 82 14.92 -6.72 18.34
CA ILE A 82 14.36 -8.07 18.22
C ILE A 82 15.16 -8.93 17.23
N TRP A 83 15.63 -8.36 16.13
CA TRP A 83 16.33 -9.11 15.07
C TRP A 83 17.85 -9.08 15.21
N GLY A 84 18.40 -8.38 16.21
CA GLY A 84 19.83 -8.40 16.52
C GLY A 84 20.71 -7.64 15.51
N PHE A 85 20.18 -6.62 14.84
CA PHE A 85 20.95 -5.75 13.94
C PHE A 85 21.03 -4.32 14.49
N SER A 86 22.02 -3.53 14.03
CA SER A 86 22.17 -2.15 14.49
C SER A 86 21.14 -1.20 13.86
N CYS A 87 20.72 -0.15 14.56
CA CYS A 87 19.84 0.87 13.98
C CYS A 87 20.41 1.47 12.68
N GLU A 88 21.73 1.53 12.53
CA GLU A 88 22.39 2.02 11.32
C GLU A 88 22.20 1.07 10.13
N THR A 89 22.34 -0.24 10.36
CA THR A 89 21.99 -1.27 9.37
C THR A 89 20.52 -1.16 8.97
N GLY A 90 19.63 -0.94 9.93
CA GLY A 90 18.21 -0.70 9.69
C GLY A 90 17.94 0.52 8.82
N ARG A 91 18.63 1.64 9.07
CA ARG A 91 18.52 2.86 8.25
C ARG A 91 19.01 2.65 6.83
N ASN A 92 20.02 1.82 6.61
CA ASN A 92 20.45 1.48 5.27
C ASN A 92 19.39 0.69 4.51
N HIS A 93 18.72 -0.28 5.14
CA HIS A 93 17.56 -0.95 4.54
C HIS A 93 16.41 0.03 4.24
N LEU A 94 16.17 1.03 5.10
CA LEU A 94 15.15 2.04 4.85
C LEU A 94 15.38 2.85 3.56
N LYS A 95 16.64 3.12 3.18
CA LYS A 95 16.94 3.82 1.92
C LYS A 95 16.51 3.00 0.69
N ASN A 96 16.60 1.68 0.78
CA ASN A 96 16.15 0.76 -0.27
C ASN A 96 14.63 0.54 -0.23
N ILE A 97 14.02 0.60 0.96
CA ILE A 97 12.57 0.49 1.18
C ILE A 97 11.86 1.81 0.91
N TYR A 98 12.52 2.96 0.83
CA TYR A 98 11.89 4.24 0.46
C TYR A 98 12.84 5.06 -0.42
N PRO A 99 13.18 4.57 -1.63
CA PRO A 99 14.03 5.30 -2.53
C PRO A 99 13.29 6.58 -2.97
N PRO A 100 14.03 7.67 -3.22
CA PRO A 100 13.47 8.97 -3.58
C PRO A 100 12.65 8.96 -4.88
N MET A 101 12.75 7.90 -5.68
CA MET A 101 12.13 7.80 -7.00
C MET A 101 10.67 7.34 -6.99
N TRP A 102 10.12 6.85 -5.88
CA TRP A 102 8.76 6.28 -5.84
C TRP A 102 7.60 7.28 -5.94
N TRP A 103 7.88 8.59 -6.08
CA TRP A 103 6.86 9.65 -6.14
C TRP A 103 6.83 10.43 -7.47
N ARG A 104 7.34 9.85 -8.56
CA ARG A 104 7.12 10.37 -9.93
C ARG A 104 5.98 9.62 -10.60
#